data_AF-A0A7W0SML9-F1
#
_entry.id   AF-A0A7W0SML9-F1
#
_cell.length_a   1.000
_cell.length_b   1.000
_cell.length_c   1.000
_cell.angle_alpha   90.00
_cell.angle_beta   90.00
_cell.angle_gamma   90.00
#
_symmetry.space_group_name_H-M   'P 1'
#
loop_
_entity.id
_entity.type
_entity.pdbx_description
1 polymer ?
#
loop_
_entity_poly.entity_id
_entity_poly.type
_entity_poly.pdbx_seq_one_letter_code
_entity_poly.pdbx_strand_id
1 'polypeptide(L)'
;MLRLTLAQVRAHVGRLVASCLGIIIAVAFIVATLVLTETSRITVLEAVGARYVDTAAVVTPTGSAQTPESNQQEATPGNAAQTSELVDALTRVTGVTAVSAETQSLVDVEVPGSSGTQFAVVESVPSAAELQWHELASGRLPTTPGEVAVSARVGAALGDTLRVTAYGVEAQQPGTTAEPEPVVEDVIVVGVVDLGSDPTANVQGRLFATPDQVAAWGGVEPFEFRIAAAAGADLERLLVEITGAVRERGSSAAVVTGEQAAELRTQAFTGEAAALTAILLVFAGIAVLVAGMVIANTFAVLLAQRIRELALLRCVGASARQVRRGVMSEAAITGFGASAVGVGAGICIAALTSTIIGQSQSAIPLTGLSAPPSALLLGLATGTVVTVGAAFFPARSATRVAPLAALRPSDLAPIRSKGGLLNLALGLGLFVTGVALLTGGVLIGDVLVAVGGGALSALGILLLLQRIIPPVVALAGRAAARFGGVPASLAAGNATRNPRRTAA
;
A
#
# COMPACT_ATOMS: atom_id res chain seq x y z
N MET A 1 -10.18 39.49 -16.59
CA MET A 1 -9.06 38.73 -16.02
C MET A 1 -8.97 37.32 -16.60
N LEU A 2 -10.02 36.49 -16.54
CA LEU A 2 -10.00 35.09 -17.01
C LEU A 2 -9.64 34.89 -18.50
N ARG A 3 -10.13 35.77 -19.40
CA ARG A 3 -9.71 35.74 -20.82
C ARG A 3 -8.22 36.07 -21.01
N LEU A 4 -7.70 36.95 -20.16
CA LEU A 4 -6.31 37.40 -20.21
C LEU A 4 -5.38 36.31 -19.66
N THR A 5 -5.79 35.60 -18.61
CA THR A 5 -5.05 34.44 -18.08
C THR A 5 -5.00 33.28 -19.08
N LEU A 6 -6.11 32.98 -19.76
CA LEU A 6 -6.14 31.93 -20.80
C LEU A 6 -5.26 32.26 -22.01
N ALA A 7 -5.25 33.51 -22.46
CA ALA A 7 -4.36 33.96 -23.52
C ALA A 7 -2.87 33.86 -23.11
N GLN A 8 -2.57 34.17 -21.85
CA GLN A 8 -1.20 34.10 -21.31
C GLN A 8 -0.68 32.66 -21.16
N VAL A 9 -1.52 31.72 -20.73
CA VAL A 9 -1.15 30.29 -20.69
C VAL A 9 -0.78 29.79 -22.09
N ARG A 10 -1.57 30.16 -23.11
CA ARG A 10 -1.31 29.79 -24.51
C ARG A 10 -0.01 30.38 -25.06
N ALA A 11 0.35 31.61 -24.69
CA ALA A 11 1.54 32.27 -25.20
C ALA A 11 2.86 31.64 -24.68
N HIS A 12 2.84 30.85 -23.61
CA HIS A 12 4.04 30.32 -22.95
C HIS A 12 4.00 28.81 -22.68
N VAL A 13 3.20 28.07 -23.45
CA VAL A 13 3.01 26.62 -23.30
C VAL A 13 4.33 25.87 -23.15
N GLY A 14 5.34 26.15 -23.99
CA GLY A 14 6.63 25.44 -23.97
C GLY A 14 7.35 25.44 -22.62
N ARG A 15 7.23 26.50 -21.80
CA ARG A 15 7.83 26.54 -20.45
C ARG A 15 6.91 25.98 -19.38
N LEU A 16 5.60 26.06 -19.60
CA LEU A 16 4.62 25.45 -18.70
C LEU A 16 4.63 23.92 -18.82
N VAL A 17 5.03 23.34 -19.96
CA VAL A 17 5.08 21.88 -20.15
C VAL A 17 5.96 21.20 -19.10
N ALA A 18 7.18 21.68 -18.83
CA ALA A 18 8.08 21.05 -17.87
C ALA A 18 7.50 21.07 -16.44
N SER A 19 6.88 22.19 -16.04
CA SER A 19 6.20 22.28 -14.73
C SER A 19 4.93 21.45 -14.65
N CYS A 20 4.14 21.40 -15.73
CA CYS A 20 2.97 20.54 -15.82
C CYS A 20 3.37 19.07 -15.74
N LEU A 21 4.46 18.67 -16.40
CA LEU A 21 4.97 17.31 -16.36
C LEU A 21 5.38 16.91 -14.94
N GLY A 22 6.06 17.79 -14.20
CA GLY A 22 6.40 17.55 -12.80
C GLY A 22 5.15 17.32 -11.93
N ILE A 23 4.09 18.11 -12.13
CA ILE A 23 2.80 17.94 -11.43
C ILE A 23 2.14 16.62 -11.84
N ILE A 24 2.09 16.34 -13.15
CA ILE A 24 1.48 15.13 -13.70
C ILE A 24 2.15 13.90 -13.08
N ILE A 25 3.48 13.84 -13.04
CA ILE A 25 4.22 12.72 -12.47
C ILE A 25 3.94 12.58 -10.96
N ALA A 26 4.01 13.68 -10.20
CA ALA A 26 3.77 13.63 -8.76
C ALA A 26 2.33 13.20 -8.42
N VAL A 27 1.33 13.75 -9.12
CA VAL A 27 -0.07 13.39 -8.93
C VAL A 27 -0.35 11.97 -9.41
N ALA A 28 0.18 11.57 -10.56
CA ALA A 28 0.04 10.21 -11.08
C ALA A 28 0.61 9.19 -10.11
N PHE A 29 1.76 9.48 -9.49
CA PHE A 29 2.38 8.58 -8.52
C PHE A 29 1.56 8.45 -7.23
N ILE A 30 1.02 9.56 -6.69
CA ILE A 30 0.08 9.52 -5.54
C ILE A 30 -1.16 8.69 -5.90
N VAL A 31 -1.81 9.01 -7.02
CA VAL A 31 -3.06 8.38 -7.43
C VAL A 31 -2.83 6.89 -7.73
N ALA A 32 -1.77 6.55 -8.46
CA ALA A 32 -1.44 5.15 -8.74
C ALA A 32 -1.20 4.37 -7.45
N THR A 33 -0.48 4.95 -6.48
CA THR A 33 -0.24 4.31 -5.18
C THR A 33 -1.55 4.06 -4.45
N LEU A 34 -2.40 5.07 -4.30
CA LEU A 34 -3.67 4.94 -3.58
C LEU A 34 -4.65 3.98 -4.26
N VAL A 35 -4.74 4.02 -5.59
CA VAL A 35 -5.58 3.11 -6.38
C VAL A 35 -5.08 1.68 -6.26
N LEU A 36 -3.76 1.46 -6.32
CA LEU A 36 -3.17 0.13 -6.16
C LEU A 36 -3.40 -0.41 -4.75
N THR A 37 -3.20 0.40 -3.70
CA THR A 37 -3.49 0.01 -2.32
C THR A 37 -4.95 -0.37 -2.12
N GLU A 38 -5.89 0.43 -2.63
CA GLU A 38 -7.32 0.13 -2.50
C GLU A 38 -7.72 -1.11 -3.30
N THR A 39 -7.17 -1.26 -4.50
CA THR A 39 -7.37 -2.46 -5.32
C THR A 39 -6.88 -3.70 -4.58
N SER A 40 -5.66 -3.68 -4.04
CA SER A 40 -5.13 -4.78 -3.23
C SER A 40 -6.00 -5.08 -2.01
N ARG A 41 -6.47 -4.05 -1.30
CA ARG A 41 -7.36 -4.23 -0.14
C ARG A 41 -8.67 -4.90 -0.54
N ILE A 42 -9.33 -4.45 -1.60
CA ILE A 42 -10.60 -5.02 -2.07
C ILE A 42 -10.40 -6.45 -2.56
N THR A 43 -9.34 -6.72 -3.33
CA THR A 43 -9.04 -8.09 -3.77
C THR A 43 -8.85 -9.01 -2.57
N VAL A 44 -8.05 -8.61 -1.56
CA VAL A 44 -7.86 -9.39 -0.33
C VAL A 44 -9.17 -9.54 0.44
N LEU A 45 -9.99 -8.48 0.51
CA LEU A 45 -11.27 -8.51 1.22
C LEU A 45 -12.27 -9.43 0.54
N GLU A 46 -12.40 -9.41 -0.78
CA GLU A 46 -13.28 -10.33 -1.53
C GLU A 46 -12.82 -11.77 -1.34
N ALA A 47 -11.51 -11.98 -1.38
CA ALA A 47 -10.89 -13.28 -1.25
C ALA A 47 -11.04 -13.93 0.13
N VAL A 48 -10.76 -13.16 1.18
CA VAL A 48 -10.91 -13.59 2.57
C VAL A 48 -12.38 -13.59 2.97
N GLY A 49 -13.14 -12.61 2.48
CA GLY A 49 -14.56 -12.42 2.75
C GLY A 49 -15.43 -13.53 2.19
N ALA A 50 -15.00 -14.18 1.09
CA ALA A 50 -15.66 -15.39 0.57
C ALA A 50 -15.87 -16.44 1.66
N ARG A 51 -14.89 -16.61 2.56
CA ARG A 51 -14.98 -17.53 3.70
C ARG A 51 -16.01 -17.11 4.75
N TYR A 52 -16.40 -15.85 4.80
CA TYR A 52 -17.34 -15.32 5.79
C TYR A 52 -18.71 -15.02 5.20
N VAL A 53 -18.94 -15.36 3.92
CA VAL A 53 -20.27 -15.36 3.30
C VAL A 53 -21.18 -16.30 4.10
N ASP A 54 -22.41 -15.85 4.35
CA ASP A 54 -23.42 -16.55 5.17
C ASP A 54 -23.00 -16.87 6.62
N THR A 55 -21.90 -16.26 7.10
CA THR A 55 -21.42 -16.40 8.48
C THR A 55 -21.91 -15.21 9.31
N ALA A 56 -22.83 -15.47 10.24
CA ALA A 56 -23.39 -14.45 11.12
C ALA A 56 -22.40 -14.05 12.23
N ALA A 57 -21.68 -15.02 12.79
CA ALA A 57 -20.69 -14.78 13.84
C ALA A 57 -19.47 -15.69 13.68
N VAL A 58 -18.32 -15.17 14.09
CA VAL A 58 -17.04 -15.88 14.13
C VAL A 58 -16.52 -15.80 15.56
N VAL A 59 -16.14 -16.95 16.10
CA VAL A 59 -15.51 -17.06 17.42
C VAL A 59 -14.07 -17.49 17.22
N THR A 60 -13.12 -16.65 17.65
CA THR A 60 -11.68 -16.93 17.54
C THR A 60 -11.12 -17.25 18.94
N PRO A 61 -10.68 -18.49 19.20
CA PRO A 61 -10.13 -18.89 20.50
C PRO A 61 -8.90 -18.06 20.90
N THR A 62 -8.84 -17.66 22.18
CA THR A 62 -7.69 -16.91 22.72
C THR A 62 -6.44 -17.81 22.71
N GLY A 63 -5.43 -17.44 21.91
CA GLY A 63 -4.20 -18.24 21.70
C GLY A 63 -4.01 -18.71 20.26
N SER A 64 -5.06 -18.70 19.43
CA SER A 64 -5.02 -19.03 18.00
C SER A 64 -4.62 -17.87 17.08
N ALA A 65 -4.14 -16.76 17.65
CA ALA A 65 -3.65 -15.63 16.86
C ALA A 65 -2.49 -16.11 15.97
N GLN A 66 -2.77 -16.21 14.68
CA GLN A 66 -1.84 -16.66 13.64
C GLN A 66 -0.77 -15.58 13.43
N THR A 67 0.24 -15.56 14.29
CA THR A 67 1.57 -15.11 13.85
C THR A 67 2.19 -16.26 13.06
N PRO A 68 2.88 -16.02 11.92
CA PRO A 68 3.54 -17.07 11.15
C PRO A 68 4.51 -17.95 11.97
N GLU A 69 4.91 -17.49 13.15
CA GLU A 69 5.84 -18.15 14.08
C GLU A 69 5.16 -18.94 15.22
N SER A 70 3.84 -18.91 15.38
CA SER A 70 3.14 -19.58 16.51
C SER A 70 2.72 -21.03 16.25
N ASN A 71 3.20 -21.67 15.18
CA ASN A 71 2.86 -23.06 14.79
C ASN A 71 3.42 -24.16 15.72
N GLN A 72 3.93 -23.84 16.91
CA GLN A 72 4.55 -24.80 17.84
C GLN A 72 3.90 -24.81 19.24
N GLN A 73 2.63 -24.40 19.37
CA GLN A 73 1.93 -24.61 20.64
C GLN A 73 1.42 -26.06 20.70
N GLU A 74 1.92 -26.83 21.67
CA GLU A 74 1.58 -28.23 21.92
C GLU A 74 0.07 -28.44 22.04
N ALA A 75 -0.53 -29.14 21.08
CA ALA A 75 -1.93 -29.55 21.13
C ALA A 75 -2.12 -30.51 22.32
N THR A 76 -2.91 -30.10 23.32
CA THR A 76 -3.18 -30.93 24.50
C THR A 76 -4.48 -31.73 24.27
N PRO A 77 -4.50 -33.07 24.47
CA PRO A 77 -5.66 -33.94 24.21
C PRO A 77 -6.97 -33.57 24.94
N GLY A 78 -6.93 -32.68 25.92
CA GLY A 78 -8.13 -32.19 26.63
C GLY A 78 -9.04 -31.26 25.82
N ASN A 79 -8.57 -30.75 24.68
CA ASN A 79 -9.25 -29.67 23.94
C ASN A 79 -10.33 -30.17 22.96
N ALA A 80 -10.29 -31.43 22.50
CA ALA A 80 -11.28 -31.97 21.56
C ALA A 80 -12.68 -32.14 22.20
N ALA A 81 -12.73 -32.63 23.44
CA ALA A 81 -13.99 -32.73 24.20
C ALA A 81 -14.59 -31.35 24.49
N GLN A 82 -13.73 -30.38 24.85
CA GLN A 82 -14.15 -28.99 25.06
C GLN A 82 -14.65 -28.33 23.76
N THR A 83 -14.05 -28.67 22.62
CA THR A 83 -14.47 -28.21 21.29
C THR A 83 -15.87 -28.74 20.96
N SER A 84 -16.11 -30.05 21.11
CA SER A 84 -17.43 -30.64 20.88
C SER A 84 -18.48 -30.04 21.81
N GLU A 85 -18.18 -29.88 23.09
CA GLU A 85 -19.09 -29.24 24.04
C GLU A 85 -19.42 -27.80 23.61
N LEU A 86 -18.42 -27.02 23.17
CA LEU A 86 -18.59 -25.65 22.69
C LEU A 86 -19.51 -25.59 21.47
N VAL A 87 -19.27 -26.42 20.46
CA VAL A 87 -20.13 -26.55 19.27
C VAL A 87 -21.57 -26.87 19.67
N ASP A 88 -21.77 -27.80 20.61
CA ASP A 88 -23.11 -28.18 21.09
C ASP A 88 -23.85 -27.06 21.82
N ALA A 89 -23.15 -26.17 22.52
CA ALA A 89 -23.81 -25.01 23.13
C ALA A 89 -24.11 -23.91 22.13
N LEU A 90 -23.18 -23.64 21.21
CA LEU A 90 -23.38 -22.65 20.16
C LEU A 90 -24.58 -23.02 19.29
N THR A 91 -24.74 -24.31 18.98
CA THR A 91 -25.89 -24.82 18.21
C THR A 91 -27.23 -24.67 18.97
N ARG A 92 -27.20 -24.58 20.31
CA ARG A 92 -28.39 -24.38 21.15
C ARG A 92 -28.80 -22.91 21.32
N VAL A 93 -27.97 -21.96 20.87
CA VAL A 93 -28.30 -20.53 20.92
C VAL A 93 -29.48 -20.24 19.98
N THR A 94 -30.42 -19.41 20.41
CA THR A 94 -31.63 -19.14 19.63
C THR A 94 -31.27 -18.35 18.37
N GLY A 95 -31.65 -18.87 17.21
CA GLY A 95 -31.39 -18.22 15.92
C GLY A 95 -30.14 -18.73 15.18
N VAL A 96 -29.35 -19.61 15.79
CA VAL A 96 -28.25 -20.33 15.10
C VAL A 96 -28.81 -21.48 14.27
N THR A 97 -28.37 -21.59 13.01
CA THR A 97 -28.78 -22.69 12.10
C THR A 97 -27.69 -23.75 11.97
N ALA A 98 -26.42 -23.34 11.97
CA ALA A 98 -25.28 -24.25 11.86
C ALA A 98 -24.03 -23.67 12.55
N VAL A 99 -23.18 -24.56 13.04
CA VAL A 99 -21.88 -24.23 13.62
C VAL A 99 -20.83 -25.13 12.96
N SER A 100 -19.76 -24.54 12.44
CA SER A 100 -18.59 -25.23 11.90
C SER A 100 -17.39 -24.92 12.77
N ALA A 101 -16.65 -25.95 13.18
CA ALA A 101 -15.35 -25.83 13.80
C ALA A 101 -14.28 -26.02 12.71
N GLU A 102 -13.58 -24.94 12.38
CA GLU A 102 -12.58 -24.96 11.32
C GLU A 102 -11.23 -25.41 11.89
N THR A 103 -10.73 -26.54 11.41
CA THR A 103 -9.44 -27.11 11.81
C THR A 103 -8.50 -27.12 10.62
N GLN A 104 -7.20 -27.09 10.90
CA GLN A 104 -6.18 -27.20 9.88
C GLN A 104 -5.01 -28.07 10.36
N SER A 105 -4.31 -28.69 9.42
CA SER A 105 -3.05 -29.37 9.68
C SER A 105 -2.03 -29.06 8.59
N LEU A 106 -0.75 -29.25 8.91
CA LEU A 106 0.37 -29.11 7.99
C LEU A 106 0.81 -30.50 7.54
N VAL A 107 0.90 -30.71 6.23
CA VAL A 107 1.29 -32.00 5.66
C VAL A 107 2.28 -31.80 4.52
N ASP A 108 3.09 -32.83 4.29
CA ASP A 108 3.89 -32.96 3.08
C ASP A 108 3.13 -33.81 2.06
N VAL A 109 3.11 -33.35 0.82
CA VAL A 109 2.38 -34.00 -0.27
C VAL A 109 3.34 -34.35 -1.40
N GLU A 110 3.31 -35.61 -1.83
CA GLU A 110 3.97 -36.06 -3.04
C GLU A 110 2.92 -36.20 -4.14
N VAL A 111 3.08 -35.42 -5.22
CA VAL A 111 2.17 -35.42 -6.36
C VAL A 111 2.77 -36.27 -7.49
N PRO A 112 1.97 -37.15 -8.13
CA PRO A 112 2.42 -37.92 -9.28
C PRO A 112 3.08 -37.05 -10.36
N GLY A 113 4.32 -37.38 -10.72
CA GLY A 113 5.06 -36.66 -11.76
C GLY A 113 5.76 -35.37 -11.31
N SER A 114 5.64 -34.97 -10.04
CA SER A 114 6.46 -33.92 -9.43
C SER A 114 7.73 -34.51 -8.81
N SER A 115 8.83 -33.76 -8.86
CA SER A 115 10.10 -34.14 -8.21
C SER A 115 10.14 -33.59 -6.79
N GLY A 116 9.86 -34.42 -5.80
CA GLY A 116 9.96 -34.10 -4.36
C GLY A 116 8.62 -33.86 -3.67
N THR A 117 8.68 -33.71 -2.35
CA THR A 117 7.54 -33.35 -1.50
C THR A 117 7.32 -31.84 -1.50
N GLN A 118 6.05 -31.44 -1.50
CA GLN A 118 5.64 -30.05 -1.31
C GLN A 118 4.88 -29.90 0.00
N PHE A 119 5.16 -28.82 0.73
CA PHE A 119 4.40 -28.45 1.91
C PHE A 119 3.01 -27.95 1.50
N ALA A 120 1.98 -28.46 2.18
CA ALA A 120 0.61 -28.03 1.99
C ALA A 120 -0.13 -27.87 3.33
N VAL A 121 -1.11 -26.97 3.33
CA VAL A 121 -2.06 -26.84 4.43
C VAL A 121 -3.30 -27.62 4.07
N VAL A 122 -3.73 -28.50 4.97
CA VAL A 122 -5.02 -29.18 4.87
C VAL A 122 -6.00 -28.43 5.75
N GLU A 123 -7.10 -27.96 5.17
CA GLU A 123 -8.22 -27.33 5.89
C GLU A 123 -9.42 -28.29 5.93
N SER A 124 -10.18 -28.28 7.04
CA SER A 124 -11.40 -29.06 7.14
C SER A 124 -12.51 -28.47 6.28
N VAL A 125 -13.27 -29.33 5.61
CA VAL A 125 -14.50 -28.91 4.92
C VAL A 125 -15.63 -28.82 5.94
N PRO A 126 -16.34 -27.67 6.03
CA PRO A 126 -17.49 -27.54 6.92
C PRO A 126 -18.55 -28.62 6.64
N SER A 127 -19.01 -29.29 7.70
CA SER A 127 -20.06 -30.32 7.59
C SER A 127 -21.40 -29.75 7.15
N ALA A 128 -21.66 -28.47 7.47
CA ALA A 128 -22.88 -27.76 7.07
C ALA A 128 -22.71 -27.12 5.69
N ALA A 129 -23.58 -27.50 4.75
CA ALA A 129 -23.54 -26.98 3.37
C ALA A 129 -23.68 -25.45 3.30
N GLU A 130 -24.41 -24.83 4.22
CA GLU A 130 -24.59 -23.37 4.31
C GLU A 130 -23.28 -22.61 4.65
N LEU A 131 -22.28 -23.29 5.21
CA LEU A 131 -20.98 -22.70 5.58
C LEU A 131 -19.87 -23.07 4.59
N GLN A 132 -20.18 -23.86 3.56
CA GLN A 132 -19.22 -24.25 2.52
C GLN A 132 -19.05 -23.11 1.51
N TRP A 133 -17.92 -22.41 1.60
CA TRP A 133 -17.59 -21.26 0.76
C TRP A 133 -16.77 -21.63 -0.49
N HIS A 134 -16.36 -22.89 -0.61
CA HIS A 134 -15.44 -23.36 -1.65
C HIS A 134 -16.10 -23.35 -3.03
N GLU A 135 -15.55 -22.57 -3.96
CA GLU A 135 -15.92 -22.63 -5.37
C GLU A 135 -15.11 -23.73 -6.06
N LEU A 136 -15.77 -24.66 -6.75
CA LEU A 136 -15.11 -25.81 -7.38
C LEU A 136 -14.84 -25.50 -8.86
N ALA A 137 -13.58 -25.55 -9.28
CA ALA A 137 -13.23 -25.54 -10.70
C ALA A 137 -13.65 -26.85 -11.38
N SER A 138 -13.52 -27.97 -10.68
CA SER A 138 -13.95 -29.29 -11.16
C SER A 138 -14.15 -30.30 -10.03
N GLY A 139 -14.96 -31.33 -10.25
CA GLY A 139 -15.17 -32.41 -9.30
C GLY A 139 -16.15 -32.06 -8.17
N ARG A 140 -15.87 -32.58 -6.96
CA ARG A 140 -16.70 -32.38 -5.75
C ARG A 140 -15.84 -32.21 -4.50
N LEU A 141 -16.45 -31.72 -3.42
CA LEU A 141 -15.84 -31.76 -2.10
C LEU A 141 -15.75 -33.20 -1.57
N PRO A 142 -14.74 -33.51 -0.74
CA PRO A 142 -14.58 -34.82 -0.11
C PRO A 142 -15.72 -35.11 0.87
N THR A 143 -16.18 -36.36 0.87
CA THR A 143 -17.28 -36.80 1.74
C THR A 143 -16.88 -37.90 2.71
N THR A 144 -15.81 -38.64 2.39
CA THR A 144 -15.30 -39.73 3.20
C THR A 144 -13.80 -39.56 3.47
N PRO A 145 -13.26 -40.15 4.56
CA PRO A 145 -11.82 -40.29 4.74
C PRO A 145 -11.14 -40.92 3.51
N GLY A 146 -9.90 -40.52 3.23
CA GLY A 146 -9.14 -40.93 2.03
C GLY A 146 -9.45 -40.13 0.76
N GLU A 147 -10.41 -39.19 0.79
CA GLU A 147 -10.69 -38.27 -0.31
C GLU A 147 -10.22 -36.85 0.02
N VAL A 148 -9.62 -36.16 -0.96
CA VAL A 148 -9.22 -34.75 -0.83
C VAL A 148 -9.64 -33.93 -2.04
N ALA A 149 -9.98 -32.66 -1.82
CA ALA A 149 -10.01 -31.68 -2.88
C ALA A 149 -8.75 -30.81 -2.79
N VAL A 150 -8.19 -30.38 -3.92
CA VAL A 150 -6.90 -29.68 -3.96
C VAL A 150 -7.04 -28.31 -4.59
N SER A 151 -6.16 -27.37 -4.23
CA SER A 151 -6.04 -26.12 -4.98
C SER A 151 -5.27 -26.33 -6.28
N ALA A 152 -5.52 -25.48 -7.28
CA ALA A 152 -4.84 -25.54 -8.58
C ALA A 152 -3.30 -25.49 -8.46
N ARG A 153 -2.74 -24.86 -7.41
CA ARG A 153 -1.29 -24.79 -7.16
C ARG A 153 -0.65 -26.15 -6.88
N VAL A 154 -1.38 -27.08 -6.24
CA VAL A 154 -0.87 -28.42 -5.92
C VAL A 154 -0.47 -29.15 -7.20
N GLY A 155 -1.11 -28.82 -8.33
CA GLY A 155 -0.78 -29.37 -9.65
C GLY A 155 -1.28 -30.80 -9.87
N ALA A 156 -2.17 -31.29 -9.00
CA ALA A 156 -2.80 -32.60 -9.13
C ALA A 156 -4.11 -32.51 -9.92
N ALA A 157 -4.37 -33.53 -10.73
CA ALA A 157 -5.59 -33.66 -11.52
C ALA A 157 -6.65 -34.49 -10.77
N LEU A 158 -7.90 -34.38 -11.24
CA LEU A 158 -8.99 -35.20 -10.74
C LEU A 158 -8.70 -36.70 -10.93
N GLY A 159 -8.75 -37.47 -9.85
CA GLY A 159 -8.47 -38.91 -9.83
C GLY A 159 -7.01 -39.27 -9.54
N ASP A 160 -6.11 -38.30 -9.39
CA ASP A 160 -4.73 -38.57 -8.97
C ASP A 160 -4.70 -39.09 -7.53
N THR A 161 -3.74 -39.96 -7.24
CA THR A 161 -3.45 -40.42 -5.88
C THR A 161 -2.25 -39.66 -5.34
N LEU A 162 -2.46 -38.96 -4.23
CA LEU A 162 -1.45 -38.17 -3.54
C LEU A 162 -0.95 -38.95 -2.33
N ARG A 163 0.36 -38.97 -2.14
CA ARG A 163 0.94 -39.50 -0.91
C ARG A 163 1.10 -38.36 0.08
N VAL A 164 0.32 -38.41 1.16
CA VAL A 164 0.31 -37.39 2.21
C VAL A 164 1.07 -37.92 3.40
N THR A 165 2.01 -37.11 3.90
CA THR A 165 2.78 -37.36 5.12
C THR A 165 2.37 -36.31 6.13
N ALA A 166 1.60 -36.73 7.13
CA ALA A 166 1.18 -35.88 8.23
C ALA A 166 2.07 -36.11 9.45
N TYR A 167 2.58 -35.02 10.01
CA TYR A 167 3.35 -35.04 11.24
C TYR A 167 2.36 -34.84 12.39
N GLY A 168 1.82 -35.96 12.89
CA GLY A 168 0.86 -35.93 13.99
C GLY A 168 1.45 -35.21 15.21
N VAL A 169 0.63 -34.40 15.88
CA VAL A 169 0.97 -33.80 17.17
C VAL A 169 0.65 -34.81 18.27
N GLU A 170 1.31 -35.97 18.26
CA GLU A 170 1.18 -36.88 19.40
C GLU A 170 1.89 -36.24 20.59
N ALA A 171 1.14 -36.00 21.67
CA ALA A 171 1.64 -35.42 22.91
C ALA A 171 2.88 -36.20 23.35
N GLN A 172 4.03 -35.55 23.32
CA GLN A 172 5.28 -36.13 23.77
C GLN A 172 5.11 -36.55 25.23
N GLN A 173 5.02 -37.86 25.48
CA GLN A 173 4.95 -38.36 26.85
C GLN A 173 6.21 -37.90 27.59
N PRO A 174 6.09 -37.23 28.75
CA PRO A 174 7.25 -36.75 29.49
C PRO A 174 8.21 -37.91 29.75
N GLY A 175 9.36 -37.91 29.07
CA GLY A 175 10.38 -38.97 29.19
C GLY A 175 10.60 -39.85 27.95
N THR A 176 9.92 -39.60 26.82
CA THR A 176 10.18 -40.29 25.55
C THR A 176 10.87 -39.38 24.53
N THR A 177 12.03 -39.80 24.02
CA THR A 177 12.82 -39.10 22.99
C THR A 177 12.52 -39.60 21.57
N ALA A 178 11.44 -40.36 21.38
CA ALA A 178 11.03 -40.82 20.06
C ALA A 178 10.25 -39.70 19.35
N GLU A 179 10.69 -39.29 18.17
CA GLU A 179 9.89 -38.44 17.28
C GLU A 179 8.62 -39.23 16.90
N PRO A 180 7.42 -38.63 16.93
CA PRO A 180 6.19 -39.30 16.53
C PRO A 180 6.33 -39.82 15.10
N GLU A 181 5.94 -41.07 14.85
CA GLU A 181 6.00 -41.64 13.51
C GLU A 181 5.05 -40.85 12.59
N PRO A 182 5.52 -40.38 11.43
CA PRO A 182 4.66 -39.66 10.50
C PRO A 182 3.58 -40.59 9.97
N VAL A 183 2.34 -40.10 9.96
CA VAL A 183 1.20 -40.80 9.36
C VAL A 183 1.32 -40.63 7.85
N VAL A 184 1.62 -41.71 7.14
CA VAL A 184 1.73 -41.72 5.67
C VAL A 184 0.52 -42.41 5.10
N GLU A 185 -0.25 -41.69 4.30
CA GLU A 185 -1.49 -42.19 3.70
C GLU A 185 -1.61 -41.77 2.24
N ASP A 186 -2.14 -42.67 1.41
CA ASP A 186 -2.45 -42.37 0.02
C ASP A 186 -3.91 -41.91 -0.08
N VAL A 187 -4.13 -40.71 -0.62
CA VAL A 187 -5.46 -40.10 -0.75
C VAL A 187 -5.79 -39.79 -2.21
N ILE A 188 -7.07 -39.83 -2.56
CA ILE A 188 -7.53 -39.61 -3.95
C ILE A 188 -8.05 -38.18 -4.11
N VAL A 189 -7.64 -37.51 -5.19
CA VAL A 189 -8.14 -36.20 -5.56
C VAL A 189 -9.54 -36.31 -6.17
N VAL A 190 -10.56 -35.84 -5.44
CA VAL A 190 -11.97 -35.87 -5.87
C VAL A 190 -12.51 -34.52 -6.33
N GLY A 191 -11.72 -33.46 -6.19
CA GLY A 191 -12.08 -32.12 -6.66
C GLY A 191 -10.90 -31.17 -6.73
N VAL A 192 -11.07 -30.12 -7.54
CA VAL A 192 -10.14 -29.00 -7.62
C VAL A 192 -10.91 -27.74 -7.21
N VAL A 193 -10.49 -27.13 -6.10
CA VAL A 193 -11.07 -25.89 -5.58
C VAL A 193 -10.42 -24.71 -6.29
N ASP A 194 -11.25 -23.81 -6.81
CA ASP A 194 -10.82 -22.52 -7.33
C ASP A 194 -10.62 -21.57 -6.14
N LEU A 195 -9.36 -21.25 -5.89
CA LEU A 195 -8.96 -20.24 -4.91
C LEU A 195 -8.48 -18.98 -5.61
N GLY A 196 -8.96 -18.73 -6.84
CA GLY A 196 -8.44 -17.71 -7.75
C GLY A 196 -8.34 -16.32 -7.15
N SER A 197 -9.15 -15.94 -6.16
CA SER A 197 -9.03 -14.66 -5.46
C SER A 197 -8.19 -14.71 -4.18
N ASP A 198 -7.99 -15.89 -3.58
CA ASP A 198 -7.29 -16.06 -2.29
C ASP A 198 -5.81 -15.61 -2.37
N PRO A 199 -5.39 -14.58 -1.60
CA PRO A 199 -4.03 -14.04 -1.66
C PRO A 199 -2.95 -15.05 -1.22
N THR A 200 -3.35 -16.12 -0.54
CA THR A 200 -2.46 -17.20 -0.11
C THR A 200 -2.48 -18.42 -1.04
N ALA A 201 -3.39 -18.46 -2.03
CA ALA A 201 -3.52 -19.57 -2.97
C ALA A 201 -2.25 -19.86 -3.77
N ASN A 202 -1.43 -18.84 -4.05
CA ASN A 202 -0.13 -19.02 -4.70
C ASN A 202 1.08 -18.86 -3.74
N VAL A 203 0.90 -19.03 -2.43
CA VAL A 203 2.02 -19.13 -1.48
C VAL A 203 2.33 -20.60 -1.20
N GLN A 204 1.31 -21.39 -0.83
CA GLN A 204 1.44 -22.81 -0.48
C GLN A 204 0.27 -23.63 -1.04
N GLY A 205 0.50 -24.93 -1.27
CA GLY A 205 -0.55 -25.84 -1.71
C GLY A 205 -1.64 -25.95 -0.64
N ARG A 206 -2.89 -26.09 -1.06
CA ARG A 206 -4.01 -26.31 -0.15
C ARG A 206 -4.75 -27.58 -0.50
N LEU A 207 -5.07 -28.33 0.54
CA LEU A 207 -5.91 -29.50 0.48
C LEU A 207 -7.13 -29.26 1.37
N PHE A 208 -8.24 -29.84 0.97
CA PHE A 208 -9.49 -29.81 1.71
C PHE A 208 -9.88 -31.26 1.96
N ALA A 209 -10.10 -31.60 3.22
CA ALA A 209 -10.42 -32.96 3.66
C ALA A 209 -11.60 -32.93 4.65
N THR A 210 -12.15 -34.11 4.96
CA THR A 210 -13.20 -34.19 5.99
C THR A 210 -12.63 -33.84 7.37
N PRO A 211 -13.43 -33.30 8.31
CA PRO A 211 -12.95 -32.97 9.65
C PRO A 211 -12.27 -34.16 10.36
N ASP A 212 -12.80 -35.37 10.17
CA ASP A 212 -12.23 -36.60 10.73
C ASP A 212 -10.84 -36.90 10.17
N GLN A 213 -10.62 -36.68 8.86
CA GLN A 213 -9.33 -36.86 8.22
C GLN A 213 -8.30 -35.81 8.69
N VAL A 214 -8.72 -34.55 8.82
CA VAL A 214 -7.86 -33.48 9.34
C VAL A 214 -7.45 -33.75 10.79
N ALA A 215 -8.39 -34.22 11.60
CA ALA A 215 -8.12 -34.64 12.98
C ALA A 215 -7.13 -35.82 13.04
N ALA A 216 -7.28 -36.81 12.14
CA ALA A 216 -6.34 -37.93 12.02
C ALA A 216 -4.92 -37.48 11.64
N TRP A 217 -4.80 -36.36 10.91
CA TRP A 217 -3.53 -35.71 10.57
C TRP A 217 -3.05 -34.70 11.62
N GLY A 218 -3.62 -34.71 12.83
CA GLY A 218 -3.17 -33.87 13.94
C GLY A 218 -3.85 -32.49 14.04
N GLY A 219 -4.76 -32.16 13.12
CA GLY A 219 -5.55 -30.92 13.15
C GLY A 219 -6.75 -31.02 14.10
N VAL A 220 -6.48 -31.15 15.39
CA VAL A 220 -7.51 -31.36 16.43
C VAL A 220 -7.99 -30.07 17.10
N GLU A 221 -7.24 -28.98 16.98
CA GLU A 221 -7.60 -27.68 17.56
C GLU A 221 -8.21 -26.76 16.50
N PRO A 222 -9.45 -26.27 16.71
CA PRO A 222 -10.05 -25.33 15.79
C PRO A 222 -9.41 -23.96 15.92
N PHE A 223 -9.04 -23.37 14.78
CA PHE A 223 -8.49 -22.01 14.75
C PHE A 223 -9.60 -20.95 14.74
N GLU A 224 -10.81 -21.31 14.30
CA GLU A 224 -12.01 -20.48 14.40
C GLU A 224 -13.28 -21.33 14.41
N PHE A 225 -14.36 -20.77 14.97
CA PHE A 225 -15.70 -21.32 14.82
C PHE A 225 -16.54 -20.36 13.98
N ARG A 226 -17.17 -20.87 12.93
CA ARG A 226 -18.06 -20.13 12.05
C ARG A 226 -19.50 -20.52 12.33
N ILE A 227 -20.36 -19.52 12.51
CA ILE A 227 -21.74 -19.70 12.94
C ILE A 227 -22.67 -19.08 11.90
N ALA A 228 -23.56 -19.89 11.33
CA ALA A 228 -24.66 -19.44 10.48
C ALA A 228 -25.89 -19.12 11.32
N ALA A 229 -26.65 -18.11 10.92
CA ALA A 229 -27.88 -17.71 11.59
C ALA A 229 -29.05 -17.64 10.61
N ALA A 230 -30.27 -17.77 11.15
CA ALA A 230 -31.48 -17.70 10.36
C ALA A 230 -31.64 -16.31 9.71
N ALA A 231 -32.20 -16.28 8.49
CA ALA A 231 -32.43 -15.05 7.75
C ALA A 231 -33.26 -14.04 8.57
N GLY A 232 -32.74 -12.82 8.75
CA GLY A 232 -33.40 -11.76 9.51
C GLY A 232 -33.20 -11.83 11.03
N ALA A 233 -32.31 -12.69 11.54
CA ALA A 233 -31.91 -12.69 12.94
C ALA A 233 -31.29 -11.34 13.36
N ASP A 234 -31.59 -10.90 14.58
CA ASP A 234 -30.94 -9.73 15.18
C ASP A 234 -29.50 -10.09 15.55
N LEU A 235 -28.56 -9.62 14.73
CA LEU A 235 -27.16 -9.98 14.83
C LEU A 235 -26.50 -9.42 16.09
N GLU A 236 -26.93 -8.25 16.59
CA GLU A 236 -26.39 -7.70 17.84
C GLU A 236 -26.78 -8.57 19.03
N ARG A 237 -28.05 -8.97 19.09
CA ARG A 237 -28.55 -9.88 20.13
C ARG A 237 -27.87 -11.24 20.06
N LEU A 238 -27.72 -11.79 18.85
CA LEU A 238 -27.06 -13.06 18.62
C LEU A 238 -25.61 -13.05 19.12
N LEU A 239 -24.84 -12.00 18.82
CA LEU A 239 -23.46 -11.86 19.31
C LEU A 239 -23.39 -11.85 20.84
N VAL A 240 -24.32 -11.17 21.52
CA VAL A 240 -24.38 -11.13 22.99
C VAL A 240 -24.65 -12.52 23.56
N GLU A 241 -25.61 -13.26 22.97
CA GLU A 241 -25.95 -14.62 23.40
C GLU A 241 -24.80 -15.60 23.16
N ILE A 242 -24.13 -15.53 22.00
CA ILE A 242 -22.93 -16.33 21.67
C ILE A 242 -21.79 -15.99 22.63
N THR A 243 -21.53 -14.71 22.88
CA THR A 243 -20.48 -14.27 23.82
C THR A 243 -20.75 -14.78 25.25
N GLY A 244 -22.03 -14.83 25.65
CA GLY A 244 -22.45 -15.45 26.91
C GLY A 244 -22.10 -16.94 26.96
N ALA A 245 -22.52 -17.71 25.95
CA ALA A 245 -22.27 -19.15 25.87
C ALA A 245 -20.77 -19.51 25.87
N VAL A 246 -19.94 -18.70 25.19
CA VAL A 246 -18.49 -18.84 25.17
C VAL A 246 -17.88 -18.57 26.55
N ARG A 247 -18.33 -17.51 27.24
CA ARG A 247 -17.81 -17.11 28.56
C ARG A 247 -18.19 -18.08 29.67
N GLU A 248 -19.39 -18.64 29.64
CA GLU A 248 -19.86 -19.65 30.61
C GLU A 248 -18.99 -20.91 30.60
N ARG A 249 -18.34 -21.19 29.46
CA ARG A 249 -17.41 -22.32 29.27
C ARG A 249 -15.95 -21.97 29.61
N GLY A 250 -15.70 -20.78 30.14
CA GLY A 250 -14.36 -20.35 30.57
C GLY A 250 -13.43 -19.87 29.45
N SER A 251 -13.94 -19.69 28.23
CA SER A 251 -13.16 -19.15 27.11
C SER A 251 -13.30 -17.62 27.03
N SER A 252 -12.19 -16.93 26.73
CA SER A 252 -12.15 -15.48 26.49
C SER A 252 -12.15 -15.13 25.00
N ALA A 253 -12.58 -16.06 24.15
CA ALA A 253 -12.55 -15.93 22.69
C ALA A 253 -13.24 -14.65 22.20
N ALA A 254 -12.65 -14.02 21.19
CA ALA A 254 -13.24 -12.86 20.54
C ALA A 254 -14.42 -13.32 19.68
N VAL A 255 -15.58 -12.69 19.86
CA VAL A 255 -16.79 -12.95 19.07
C VAL A 255 -17.05 -11.71 18.23
N VAL A 256 -17.00 -11.87 16.92
CA VAL A 256 -17.20 -10.78 15.94
C VAL A 256 -18.15 -11.23 14.84
N THR A 257 -18.66 -10.28 14.06
CA THR A 257 -19.48 -10.61 12.87
C THR A 257 -18.61 -11.22 11.77
N GLY A 258 -19.20 -11.93 10.81
CA GLY A 258 -18.48 -12.38 9.61
C GLY A 258 -17.80 -11.24 8.86
N GLU A 259 -18.50 -10.09 8.72
CA GLU A 259 -17.94 -8.89 8.08
C GLU A 259 -16.75 -8.31 8.86
N GLN A 260 -16.84 -8.24 10.19
CA GLN A 260 -15.75 -7.78 11.04
C GLN A 260 -14.57 -8.76 11.02
N ALA A 261 -14.83 -10.07 10.99
CA ALA A 261 -13.79 -11.08 10.85
C ALA A 261 -13.05 -10.95 9.51
N ALA A 262 -13.78 -10.74 8.41
CA ALA A 262 -13.20 -10.50 7.10
C ALA A 262 -12.31 -9.25 7.09
N GLU A 263 -12.75 -8.15 7.72
CA GLU A 263 -11.97 -6.91 7.82
C GLU A 263 -10.73 -7.09 8.72
N LEU A 264 -10.84 -7.76 9.88
CA LEU A 264 -9.70 -8.05 10.75
C LEU A 264 -8.64 -8.92 10.05
N ARG A 265 -9.07 -9.96 9.33
CA ARG A 265 -8.18 -10.80 8.52
C ARG A 265 -7.56 -10.00 7.37
N THR A 266 -8.35 -9.18 6.68
CA THR A 266 -7.84 -8.28 5.63
C THR A 266 -6.78 -7.34 6.18
N GLN A 267 -6.96 -6.79 7.38
CA GLN A 267 -5.98 -5.93 8.05
C GLN A 267 -4.70 -6.69 8.40
N ALA A 268 -4.80 -7.95 8.84
CA ALA A 268 -3.63 -8.79 9.10
C ALA A 268 -2.81 -9.03 7.82
N PHE A 269 -3.46 -9.32 6.69
CA PHE A 269 -2.78 -9.51 5.39
C PHE A 269 -2.26 -8.19 4.78
N THR A 270 -3.02 -7.10 4.91
CA THR A 270 -2.64 -5.80 4.37
C THR A 270 -1.66 -5.05 5.26
N GLY A 271 -1.36 -5.52 6.48
CA GLY A 271 -0.39 -4.90 7.39
C GLY A 271 0.99 -4.71 6.76
N GLU A 272 1.50 -5.71 6.04
CA GLU A 272 2.75 -5.58 5.29
C GLU A 272 2.61 -4.65 4.07
N ALA A 273 1.47 -4.73 3.38
CA ALA A 273 1.15 -3.84 2.26
C ALA A 273 1.02 -2.37 2.71
N ALA A 274 0.62 -2.12 3.97
CA ALA A 274 0.55 -0.79 4.56
C ALA A 274 1.94 -0.18 4.73
N ALA A 275 2.95 -0.97 5.07
CA ALA A 275 4.35 -0.52 5.12
C ALA A 275 4.85 -0.12 3.73
N LEU A 276 4.61 -0.95 2.70
CA LEU A 276 4.93 -0.62 1.31
C LEU A 276 4.20 0.63 0.82
N THR A 277 2.92 0.76 1.15
CA THR A 277 2.12 1.95 0.83
C THR A 277 2.69 3.19 1.50
N ALA A 278 3.08 3.11 2.78
CA ALA A 278 3.70 4.22 3.49
C ALA A 278 5.03 4.64 2.84
N ILE A 279 5.86 3.69 2.42
CA ILE A 279 7.11 3.93 1.68
C ILE A 279 6.82 4.66 0.36
N LEU A 280 5.88 4.16 -0.44
CA LEU A 280 5.50 4.76 -1.71
C LEU A 280 4.92 6.17 -1.51
N LEU A 281 4.08 6.39 -0.51
CA LEU A 281 3.54 7.72 -0.19
C LEU A 281 4.63 8.70 0.26
N VAL A 282 5.68 8.24 0.92
CA VAL A 282 6.85 9.08 1.23
C VAL A 282 7.56 9.52 -0.06
N PHE A 283 7.83 8.60 -0.98
CA PHE A 283 8.38 8.95 -2.30
C PHE A 283 7.46 9.91 -3.05
N ALA A 284 6.15 9.75 -2.90
CA ALA A 284 5.16 10.63 -3.49
C ALA A 284 5.22 12.05 -2.89
N GLY A 285 5.39 12.15 -1.57
CA GLY A 285 5.66 13.41 -0.89
C GLY A 285 6.93 14.09 -1.41
N ILE A 286 8.02 13.34 -1.60
CA ILE A 286 9.27 13.84 -2.19
C ILE A 286 9.02 14.34 -3.62
N ALA A 287 8.31 13.58 -4.45
CA ALA A 287 7.97 13.98 -5.82
C ALA A 287 7.16 15.27 -5.87
N VAL A 288 6.18 15.43 -4.97
CA VAL A 288 5.39 16.66 -4.81
C VAL A 288 6.27 17.85 -4.45
N LEU A 289 7.23 17.68 -3.54
CA LEU A 289 8.16 18.73 -3.13
C LEU A 289 9.07 19.16 -4.29
N VAL A 290 9.62 18.19 -5.01
CA VAL A 290 10.43 18.44 -6.21
C VAL A 290 9.61 19.17 -7.26
N ALA A 291 8.39 18.71 -7.55
CA ALA A 291 7.47 19.39 -8.46
C ALA A 291 7.20 20.83 -8.00
N GLY A 292 6.92 21.05 -6.71
CA GLY A 292 6.75 22.37 -6.11
C GLY A 292 7.94 23.30 -6.33
N MET A 293 9.17 22.80 -6.17
CA MET A 293 10.39 23.58 -6.42
C MET A 293 10.54 23.96 -7.90
N VAL A 294 10.31 23.01 -8.81
CA VAL A 294 10.34 23.25 -10.27
C VAL A 294 9.30 24.31 -10.65
N ILE A 295 8.09 24.20 -10.13
CA ILE A 295 7.00 25.16 -10.35
C ILE A 295 7.38 26.54 -9.82
N ALA A 296 7.88 26.63 -8.59
CA ALA A 296 8.28 27.90 -7.98
C ALA A 296 9.36 28.59 -8.82
N ASN A 297 10.33 27.83 -9.33
CA ASN A 297 11.36 28.34 -10.23
C ASN A 297 10.77 28.83 -11.56
N THR A 298 9.91 28.03 -12.20
CA THR A 298 9.27 28.41 -13.46
C THR A 298 8.44 29.68 -13.31
N PHE A 299 7.62 29.79 -12.26
CA PHE A 299 6.86 31.01 -12.00
C PHE A 299 7.78 32.19 -11.70
N ALA A 300 8.87 32.01 -10.95
CA ALA A 300 9.83 33.09 -10.71
C ALA A 300 10.42 33.61 -12.02
N VAL A 301 10.79 32.72 -12.96
CA VAL A 301 11.29 33.10 -14.28
C VAL A 301 10.21 33.77 -15.13
N LEU A 302 9.02 33.18 -15.22
CA LEU A 302 7.90 33.72 -16.00
C LEU A 302 7.52 35.13 -15.52
N LEU A 303 7.42 35.32 -14.21
CA LEU A 303 7.10 36.62 -13.64
C LEU A 303 8.25 37.62 -13.84
N ALA A 304 9.51 37.19 -13.70
CA ALA A 304 10.67 38.04 -13.93
C ALA A 304 10.69 38.61 -15.36
N GLN A 305 10.37 37.78 -16.35
CA GLN A 305 10.28 38.20 -17.75
C GLN A 305 9.15 39.19 -18.01
N ARG A 306 8.07 39.11 -17.23
CA ARG A 306 6.89 39.99 -17.35
C ARG A 306 6.88 41.16 -16.35
N ILE A 307 7.97 41.39 -15.60
CA ILE A 307 8.02 42.48 -14.60
C ILE A 307 7.60 43.82 -15.20
N ARG A 308 8.03 44.12 -16.44
CA ARG A 308 7.70 45.37 -17.14
C ARG A 308 6.21 45.46 -17.49
N GLU A 309 5.60 44.38 -17.99
CA GLU A 309 4.16 44.32 -18.29
C GLU A 309 3.32 44.46 -17.02
N LEU A 310 3.70 43.76 -15.95
CA LEU A 310 3.05 43.85 -14.65
C LEU A 310 3.19 45.26 -14.04
N ALA A 311 4.33 45.93 -14.26
CA ALA A 311 4.53 47.31 -13.84
C ALA A 311 3.64 48.28 -14.66
N LEU A 312 3.53 48.10 -15.97
CA LEU A 312 2.68 48.92 -16.83
C LEU A 312 1.20 48.80 -16.44
N LEU A 313 0.70 47.59 -16.16
CA LEU A 313 -0.66 47.38 -15.65
C LEU A 313 -0.91 48.17 -14.36
N ARG A 314 0.09 48.22 -13.47
CA ARG A 314 0.00 49.00 -12.22
C ARG A 314 0.08 50.51 -12.45
N CYS A 315 0.79 50.97 -13.48
CA CYS A 315 0.78 52.38 -13.89
C CYS A 315 -0.58 52.83 -14.44
N VAL A 316 -1.33 51.92 -15.09
CA VAL A 316 -2.69 52.18 -15.60
C VAL A 316 -3.77 52.00 -14.51
N GLY A 317 -3.38 51.71 -13.27
CA GLY A 317 -4.28 51.69 -12.10
C GLY A 317 -4.57 50.31 -11.51
N ALA A 318 -3.96 49.23 -12.00
CA ALA A 318 -4.11 47.92 -11.37
C ALA A 318 -3.45 47.87 -9.98
N SER A 319 -4.20 47.39 -8.99
CA SER A 319 -3.64 47.16 -7.65
C SER A 319 -2.69 45.95 -7.63
N ALA A 320 -1.72 45.96 -6.72
CA ALA A 320 -0.82 44.82 -6.49
C ALA A 320 -1.60 43.54 -6.12
N ARG A 321 -2.77 43.69 -5.47
CA ARG A 321 -3.67 42.57 -5.12
C ARG A 321 -4.33 41.96 -6.36
N GLN A 322 -4.75 42.78 -7.33
CA GLN A 322 -5.32 42.30 -8.59
C GLN A 322 -4.29 41.54 -9.41
N VAL A 323 -3.06 42.06 -9.52
CA VAL A 323 -1.96 41.38 -10.20
C VAL A 323 -1.64 40.04 -9.52
N ARG A 324 -1.52 40.02 -8.18
CA ARG A 324 -1.27 38.79 -7.44
C ARG A 324 -2.39 37.76 -7.62
N ARG A 325 -3.65 38.17 -7.53
CA ARG A 325 -4.81 37.27 -7.77
C ARG A 325 -4.80 36.71 -9.19
N GLY A 326 -4.43 37.52 -10.19
CA GLY A 326 -4.26 37.07 -11.57
C GLY A 326 -3.24 35.94 -11.68
N VAL A 327 -2.05 36.11 -11.09
CA VAL A 327 -1.02 35.05 -11.09
C VAL A 327 -1.49 33.80 -10.32
N MET A 328 -2.13 33.97 -9.16
CA MET A 328 -2.67 32.82 -8.41
C MET A 328 -3.75 32.08 -9.21
N SER A 329 -4.58 32.78 -9.99
CA SER A 329 -5.56 32.13 -10.88
C SER A 329 -4.90 31.41 -12.06
N GLU A 330 -3.80 31.94 -12.62
CA GLU A 330 -3.02 31.25 -13.66
C GLU A 330 -2.41 29.95 -13.09
N ALA A 331 -1.84 30.02 -11.88
CA ALA A 331 -1.34 28.84 -11.17
C ALA A 331 -2.43 27.83 -10.84
N ALA A 332 -3.62 28.27 -10.42
CA ALA A 332 -4.74 27.38 -10.10
C ALA A 332 -5.27 26.65 -11.35
N ILE A 333 -5.45 27.35 -12.47
CA ILE A 333 -5.91 26.74 -13.73
C ILE A 333 -4.88 25.74 -14.25
N THR A 334 -3.60 26.12 -14.23
CA THR A 334 -2.51 25.25 -14.69
C THR A 334 -2.37 24.03 -13.79
N GLY A 335 -2.41 24.23 -12.47
CA GLY A 335 -2.34 23.16 -11.47
C GLY A 335 -3.51 22.20 -11.58
N PHE A 336 -4.74 22.70 -11.70
CA PHE A 336 -5.93 21.88 -11.89
C PHE A 336 -5.86 21.05 -13.18
N GLY A 337 -5.49 21.68 -14.31
CA GLY A 337 -5.36 20.99 -15.59
C GLY A 337 -4.28 19.89 -15.57
N ALA A 338 -3.11 20.20 -15.02
CA ALA A 338 -2.03 19.23 -14.88
C ALA A 338 -2.40 18.10 -13.89
N SER A 339 -3.10 18.41 -12.80
CA SER A 339 -3.54 17.40 -11.83
C SER A 339 -4.61 16.49 -12.41
N ALA A 340 -5.55 17.00 -13.20
CA ALA A 340 -6.55 16.17 -13.88
C ALA A 340 -5.90 15.16 -14.84
N VAL A 341 -4.90 15.60 -15.61
CA VAL A 341 -4.10 14.71 -16.46
C VAL A 341 -3.29 13.73 -15.62
N GLY A 342 -2.70 14.18 -14.51
CA GLY A 342 -1.98 13.34 -13.55
C GLY A 342 -2.86 12.25 -12.95
N VAL A 343 -4.10 12.57 -12.56
CA VAL A 343 -5.08 11.59 -12.06
C VAL A 343 -5.35 10.51 -13.12
N GLY A 344 -5.63 10.92 -14.36
CA GLY A 344 -5.84 9.97 -15.46
C GLY A 344 -4.62 9.10 -15.72
N ALA A 345 -3.42 9.69 -15.71
CA ALA A 345 -2.17 8.94 -15.86
C ALA A 345 -1.93 7.97 -14.69
N GLY A 346 -2.23 8.37 -13.45
CA GLY A 346 -2.11 7.51 -12.28
C GLY A 346 -3.05 6.31 -12.32
N ILE A 347 -4.31 6.52 -12.71
CA ILE A 347 -5.29 5.44 -12.92
C ILE A 347 -4.80 4.50 -14.04
N CYS A 348 -4.28 5.05 -15.14
CA CYS A 348 -3.73 4.26 -16.24
C CYS A 348 -2.53 3.41 -15.80
N ILE A 349 -1.60 3.98 -15.03
CA ILE A 349 -0.45 3.27 -14.47
C ILE A 349 -0.91 2.16 -13.52
N ALA A 350 -1.87 2.44 -12.64
CA ALA A 350 -2.43 1.43 -11.75
C ALA A 350 -3.08 0.28 -12.54
N ALA A 351 -3.89 0.60 -13.55
CA ALA A 351 -4.52 -0.41 -14.42
C ALA A 351 -3.48 -1.28 -15.14
N LEU A 352 -2.47 -0.67 -15.76
CA LEU A 352 -1.38 -1.39 -16.41
C LEU A 352 -0.64 -2.28 -15.42
N THR A 353 -0.33 -1.77 -14.23
CA THR A 353 0.36 -2.52 -13.17
C THR A 353 -0.47 -3.71 -12.71
N SER A 354 -1.76 -3.53 -12.44
CA SER A 354 -2.68 -4.62 -12.07
C SER A 354 -2.77 -5.68 -13.18
N THR A 355 -2.83 -5.29 -14.46
CA THR A 355 -2.87 -6.26 -15.57
C THR A 355 -1.57 -7.03 -15.75
N ILE A 356 -0.41 -6.42 -15.47
CA ILE A 356 0.88 -7.09 -15.54
C ILE A 356 1.02 -8.08 -14.39
N ILE A 357 0.66 -7.66 -13.16
CA ILE A 357 0.71 -8.50 -11.97
C ILE A 357 -0.28 -9.67 -12.09
N GLY A 358 -1.49 -9.43 -12.61
CA GLY A 358 -2.50 -10.47 -12.80
C GLY A 358 -2.14 -11.49 -13.89
N GLN A 359 -1.21 -11.18 -14.81
CA GLN A 359 -0.72 -12.12 -15.82
C GLN A 359 0.52 -12.91 -15.35
N SER A 360 1.27 -12.40 -14.39
CA SER A 360 2.28 -13.21 -13.70
C SER A 360 1.58 -14.22 -12.78
N GLN A 361 2.18 -15.40 -12.58
CA GLN A 361 1.78 -16.40 -11.57
C GLN A 361 2.02 -15.89 -10.12
N SER A 362 1.78 -14.60 -9.88
CA SER A 362 1.98 -13.93 -8.61
C SER A 362 0.82 -14.22 -7.66
N ALA A 363 1.10 -14.15 -6.35
CA ALA A 363 0.22 -14.63 -5.29
C ALA A 363 -1.15 -13.95 -5.19
N ILE A 364 -1.32 -12.76 -5.76
CA ILE A 364 -2.56 -12.00 -5.68
C ILE A 364 -2.93 -11.55 -7.09
N PRO A 365 -3.87 -12.20 -7.77
CA PRO A 365 -4.40 -11.67 -9.01
C PRO A 365 -5.23 -10.44 -8.66
N LEU A 366 -4.68 -9.25 -8.99
CA LEU A 366 -5.38 -7.98 -8.83
C LEU A 366 -6.52 -7.91 -9.86
N THR A 367 -7.63 -8.59 -9.57
CA THR A 367 -8.83 -8.59 -10.40
C THR A 367 -9.68 -7.37 -10.06
N GLY A 368 -9.92 -6.54 -11.06
CA GLY A 368 -10.68 -5.30 -10.90
C GLY A 368 -9.80 -4.09 -10.57
N LEU A 369 -10.13 -2.93 -11.13
CA LEU A 369 -9.48 -1.67 -10.82
C LEU A 369 -10.40 -0.86 -9.92
N SER A 370 -10.05 -0.71 -8.65
CA SER A 370 -10.80 0.15 -7.74
C SER A 370 -10.15 1.52 -7.67
N ALA A 371 -10.79 2.52 -8.28
CA ALA A 371 -10.37 3.91 -8.23
C ALA A 371 -11.24 4.69 -7.23
N PRO A 372 -10.88 4.72 -5.93
CA PRO A 372 -11.73 5.34 -4.93
C PRO A 372 -11.84 6.85 -5.18
N PRO A 373 -13.04 7.46 -5.04
CA PRO A 373 -13.22 8.90 -5.26
C PRO A 373 -12.29 9.76 -4.40
N SER A 374 -11.88 9.26 -3.23
CA SER A 374 -10.90 9.88 -2.34
C SER A 374 -9.53 10.04 -3.03
N ALA A 375 -9.03 9.04 -3.76
CA ALA A 375 -7.75 9.13 -4.47
C ALA A 375 -7.80 10.19 -5.57
N LEU A 376 -8.91 10.28 -6.31
CA LEU A 376 -9.11 11.29 -7.34
C LEU A 376 -9.13 12.71 -6.74
N LEU A 377 -9.90 12.90 -5.66
CA LEU A 377 -10.00 14.18 -4.97
C LEU A 377 -8.67 14.57 -4.33
N LEU A 378 -7.96 13.65 -3.69
CA LEU A 378 -6.66 13.89 -3.08
C LEU A 378 -5.61 14.23 -4.13
N GLY A 379 -5.53 13.49 -5.24
CA GLY A 379 -4.61 13.78 -6.34
C GLY A 379 -4.86 15.17 -6.93
N LEU A 380 -6.13 15.48 -7.23
CA LEU A 380 -6.53 16.76 -7.80
C LEU A 380 -6.30 17.94 -6.85
N ALA A 381 -6.64 17.77 -5.57
CA ALA A 381 -6.41 18.77 -4.54
C ALA A 381 -4.91 18.99 -4.31
N THR A 382 -4.12 17.93 -4.18
CA THR A 382 -2.69 18.00 -3.88
C THR A 382 -1.94 18.74 -4.98
N GLY A 383 -2.10 18.33 -6.24
CA GLY A 383 -1.39 18.99 -7.34
C GLY A 383 -1.81 20.46 -7.50
N THR A 384 -3.09 20.79 -7.32
CA THR A 384 -3.58 22.17 -7.40
C THR A 384 -3.05 23.04 -6.25
N VAL A 385 -3.15 22.56 -5.01
CA VAL A 385 -2.69 23.27 -3.81
C VAL A 385 -1.19 23.50 -3.84
N VAL A 386 -0.41 22.48 -4.22
CA VAL A 386 1.04 22.58 -4.34
C VAL A 386 1.43 23.59 -5.41
N THR A 387 0.76 23.59 -6.56
CA THR A 387 1.04 24.55 -7.64
C THR A 387 0.76 25.98 -7.21
N VAL A 388 -0.38 26.23 -6.57
CA VAL A 388 -0.75 27.56 -6.06
C VAL A 388 0.19 28.01 -4.94
N GLY A 389 0.52 27.10 -4.02
CA GLY A 389 1.47 27.35 -2.93
C GLY A 389 2.87 27.70 -3.44
N ALA A 390 3.38 26.93 -4.41
CA ALA A 390 4.67 27.17 -5.06
C ALA A 390 4.73 28.52 -5.79
N ALA A 391 3.64 28.93 -6.44
CA ALA A 391 3.55 30.22 -7.13
C ALA A 391 3.47 31.43 -6.18
N PHE A 392 3.09 31.24 -4.91
CA PHE A 392 2.81 32.32 -3.97
C PHE A 392 4.03 33.23 -3.70
N PHE A 393 5.18 32.64 -3.39
CA PHE A 393 6.41 33.39 -3.10
C PHE A 393 6.92 34.20 -4.32
N PRO A 394 7.01 33.62 -5.53
CA PRO A 394 7.29 34.36 -6.75
C PRO A 394 6.32 35.52 -7.00
N ALA A 395 5.00 35.28 -6.85
CA ALA A 395 3.98 36.29 -7.09
C ALA A 395 4.05 37.45 -6.09
N ARG A 396 4.30 37.15 -4.82
CA ARG A 396 4.53 38.18 -3.79
C ARG A 396 5.79 39.00 -4.09
N SER A 397 6.84 38.36 -4.57
CA SER A 397 8.12 39.03 -4.86
C SER A 397 7.99 39.97 -6.05
N ALA A 398 7.36 39.52 -7.14
CA ALA A 398 7.14 40.33 -8.34
C ALA A 398 6.24 41.55 -8.06
N THR A 399 5.21 41.39 -7.21
CA THR A 399 4.30 42.50 -6.86
C THR A 399 4.89 43.50 -5.86
N ARG A 400 6.03 43.20 -5.23
CA ARG A 400 6.75 44.14 -4.36
C ARG A 400 7.70 45.07 -5.10
N VAL A 401 8.06 44.76 -6.35
CA VAL A 401 8.91 45.62 -7.18
C VAL A 401 8.14 46.91 -7.49
N ALA A 402 8.78 48.07 -7.25
CA ALA A 402 8.18 49.37 -7.53
C ALA A 402 8.03 49.58 -9.05
N PRO A 403 6.88 50.06 -9.56
CA PRO A 403 6.67 50.23 -11.00
C PRO A 403 7.73 51.11 -11.69
N LEU A 404 8.16 52.18 -11.02
CA LEU A 404 9.22 53.07 -11.54
C LEU A 404 10.60 52.40 -11.56
N ALA A 405 10.88 51.49 -10.62
CA ALA A 405 12.13 50.72 -10.61
C ALA A 405 12.16 49.67 -11.73
N ALA A 406 11.01 49.06 -12.03
CA ALA A 406 10.86 48.09 -13.12
C ALA A 406 10.98 48.72 -14.53
N LEU A 407 10.76 50.04 -14.66
CA LEU A 407 10.85 50.78 -15.93
C LEU A 407 12.21 51.44 -16.15
N ARG A 408 13.06 51.55 -15.13
CA ARG A 408 14.45 52.00 -15.28
C ARG A 408 15.31 50.88 -15.89
N PRO A 409 16.15 51.16 -16.91
CA PRO A 409 17.24 50.26 -17.28
C PRO A 409 18.11 50.09 -16.04
N SER A 410 18.15 48.88 -15.48
CA SER A 410 18.93 48.59 -14.28
C SER A 410 20.11 47.72 -14.64
N ASP A 411 21.31 48.22 -14.35
CA ASP A 411 22.45 47.39 -14.02
C ASP A 411 22.07 46.53 -12.80
N LEU A 412 22.28 45.23 -12.95
CA LEU A 412 21.82 44.19 -12.05
C LEU A 412 22.44 44.35 -10.65
N ALA A 413 21.73 44.98 -9.72
CA ALA A 413 22.10 44.94 -8.31
C ALA A 413 22.06 43.48 -7.83
N PRO A 414 23.16 42.94 -7.26
CA PRO A 414 23.20 41.54 -6.85
C PRO A 414 22.23 41.32 -5.69
N ILE A 415 21.28 40.41 -5.87
CA ILE A 415 20.34 39.99 -4.83
C ILE A 415 21.13 39.18 -3.78
N ARG A 416 21.77 39.85 -2.82
CA ARG A 416 22.29 39.21 -1.61
C ARG A 416 21.10 38.85 -0.72
N SER A 417 20.62 37.62 -0.83
CA SER A 417 19.53 37.13 0.01
C SER A 417 20.07 36.68 1.38
N LYS A 418 19.63 37.36 2.46
CA LYS A 418 19.89 36.94 3.85
C LYS A 418 19.29 35.55 4.19
N GLY A 419 18.39 35.02 3.34
CA GLY A 419 17.77 33.71 3.52
C GLY A 419 18.66 32.49 3.23
N GLY A 420 19.87 32.69 2.68
CA GLY A 420 20.76 31.58 2.33
C GLY A 420 21.36 30.83 3.53
N LEU A 421 21.54 31.52 4.67
CA LEU A 421 22.01 30.91 5.93
C LEU A 421 20.91 30.14 6.64
N LEU A 422 19.68 30.68 6.66
CA LEU A 422 18.53 30.00 7.24
C LEU A 422 18.23 28.70 6.50
N ASN A 423 18.17 28.71 5.17
CA ASN A 423 17.94 27.50 4.37
C ASN A 423 19.06 26.46 4.54
N LEU A 424 20.30 26.90 4.76
CA LEU A 424 21.42 26.00 5.05
C LEU A 424 21.27 25.35 6.43
N ALA A 425 21.01 26.14 7.47
CA ALA A 425 20.82 25.63 8.83
C ALA A 425 19.62 24.67 8.89
N LEU A 426 18.52 25.03 8.22
CA LEU A 426 17.31 24.22 8.15
C LEU A 426 17.55 22.94 7.34
N GLY A 427 18.18 23.02 6.16
CA GLY A 427 18.52 21.84 5.36
C GLY A 427 19.50 20.88 6.07
N LEU A 428 20.51 21.42 6.76
CA LEU A 428 21.45 20.63 7.54
C LEU A 428 20.77 19.99 8.76
N GLY A 429 19.91 20.73 9.46
CA GLY A 429 19.12 20.21 10.56
C GLY A 429 18.23 19.05 10.13
N LEU A 430 17.42 19.23 9.06
CA LEU A 430 16.59 18.15 8.52
C LEU A 430 17.42 16.95 8.07
N PHE A 431 18.57 17.18 7.44
CA PHE A 431 19.44 16.10 7.00
C PHE A 431 19.99 15.29 8.17
N VAL A 432 20.57 15.95 9.18
CA VAL A 432 21.16 15.28 10.34
C VAL A 432 20.08 14.56 11.16
N THR A 433 18.95 15.22 11.44
CA THR A 433 17.82 14.59 12.14
C THR A 433 17.24 13.43 11.33
N GLY A 434 17.10 13.58 10.03
CA GLY A 434 16.61 12.52 9.14
C GLY A 434 17.53 11.30 9.12
N VAL A 435 18.85 11.49 8.99
CA VAL A 435 19.83 10.39 9.06
C VAL A 435 19.81 9.73 10.44
N ALA A 436 19.71 10.50 11.52
CA ALA A 436 19.63 9.94 12.87
C ALA A 436 18.38 9.07 13.07
N LEU A 437 17.21 9.54 12.61
CA LEU A 437 15.97 8.77 12.64
C LEU A 437 16.02 7.55 11.73
N LEU A 438 16.61 7.66 10.54
CA LEU A 438 16.77 6.54 9.62
C LEU A 438 17.63 5.44 10.27
N THR A 439 18.78 5.83 10.81
CA THR A 439 19.70 4.89 11.45
C THR A 439 19.07 4.28 12.70
N GLY A 440 18.40 5.09 13.52
CA GLY A 440 17.68 4.63 14.71
C GLY A 440 16.54 3.67 14.37
N GLY A 441 15.73 3.98 13.36
CA GLY A 441 14.64 3.11 12.89
C GLY A 441 15.16 1.77 12.39
N VAL A 442 16.25 1.76 11.61
CA VAL A 442 16.90 0.51 11.15
C VAL A 442 17.43 -0.31 12.33
N LEU A 443 18.03 0.34 13.34
CA LEU A 443 18.56 -0.36 14.52
C LEU A 443 17.46 -0.94 15.42
N ILE A 444 16.30 -0.27 15.51
CA ILE A 444 15.16 -0.69 16.34
C ILE A 444 14.26 -1.69 15.57
N GLY A 445 14.44 -1.83 14.25
CA GLY A 445 13.57 -2.64 13.40
C GLY A 445 12.23 -1.96 13.07
N ASP A 446 12.11 -0.66 13.33
CA ASP A 446 10.89 0.11 13.04
C ASP A 446 10.97 0.77 11.65
N VAL A 447 10.28 0.13 10.69
CA VAL A 447 10.23 0.56 9.29
C VAL A 447 9.64 1.96 9.14
N LEU A 448 8.61 2.31 9.93
CA LEU A 448 7.94 3.62 9.83
C LEU A 448 8.90 4.75 10.25
N VAL A 449 9.64 4.55 11.34
CA VAL A 449 10.66 5.52 11.79
C VAL A 449 11.80 5.63 10.78
N ALA A 450 12.26 4.50 10.23
CA ALA A 450 13.32 4.47 9.23
C ALA A 450 12.92 5.25 7.96
N VAL A 451 11.71 5.03 7.48
CA VAL A 451 11.12 5.67 6.29
C VAL A 451 10.90 7.16 6.51
N GLY A 452 10.37 7.55 7.68
CA GLY A 452 10.22 8.95 8.07
C GLY A 452 11.57 9.69 8.15
N GLY A 453 12.60 9.02 8.70
CA GLY A 453 13.97 9.53 8.70
C GLY A 453 14.55 9.70 7.29
N GLY A 454 14.34 8.71 6.42
CA GLY A 454 14.69 8.78 5.00
C GLY A 454 14.05 9.98 4.30
N ALA A 455 12.74 10.19 4.51
CA ALA A 455 12.00 11.33 3.96
C ALA A 455 12.59 12.68 4.41
N LEU A 456 12.84 12.83 5.72
CA LEU A 456 13.44 14.03 6.30
C LEU A 456 14.84 14.29 5.75
N SER A 457 15.64 13.24 5.58
CA SER A 457 16.98 13.35 5.03
C SER A 457 16.96 13.79 3.56
N ALA A 458 16.05 13.23 2.74
CA ALA A 458 15.85 13.62 1.35
C ALA A 458 15.40 15.08 1.22
N LEU A 459 14.48 15.52 2.09
CA LEU A 459 14.08 16.92 2.25
C LEU A 459 15.25 17.84 2.58
N GLY A 460 16.09 17.44 3.55
CA GLY A 460 17.31 18.14 3.92
C GLY A 460 18.27 18.26 2.74
N ILE A 461 18.51 17.17 2.01
CA ILE A 461 19.33 17.13 0.80
C ILE A 461 18.78 18.07 -0.26
N LEU A 462 17.47 18.06 -0.53
CA LEU A 462 16.82 18.93 -1.52
C LEU A 462 17.04 20.42 -1.21
N LEU A 463 16.94 20.81 0.07
CA LEU A 463 17.22 22.19 0.49
C LEU A 463 18.70 22.54 0.39
N LEU A 464 19.58 21.60 0.75
CA LEU A 464 21.03 21.78 0.64
C LEU A 464 21.50 21.82 -0.82
N LEU A 465 20.82 21.12 -1.72
CA LEU A 465 21.15 21.00 -3.15
C LEU A 465 21.25 22.38 -3.81
N GLN A 466 20.36 23.32 -3.47
CA GLN A 466 20.39 24.70 -3.96
C GLN A 466 21.69 25.46 -3.63
N ARG A 467 22.43 25.01 -2.61
CA ARG A 467 23.67 25.63 -2.15
C ARG A 467 24.91 24.77 -2.40
N ILE A 468 24.75 23.46 -2.52
CA ILE A 468 25.82 22.51 -2.87
C ILE A 468 26.11 22.52 -4.37
N ILE A 469 25.09 22.64 -5.24
CA ILE A 469 25.30 22.61 -6.69
C ILE A 469 26.27 23.72 -7.17
N PRO A 470 26.14 25.00 -6.76
CA PRO A 470 27.03 26.04 -7.25
C PRO A 470 28.54 25.83 -6.96
N PRO A 471 28.99 25.48 -5.74
CA PRO A 471 30.39 25.16 -5.50
C PRO A 471 30.83 23.85 -6.17
N VAL A 472 29.96 22.84 -6.28
CA VAL A 472 30.29 21.59 -7.00
C VAL A 472 30.49 21.87 -8.49
N VAL A 473 29.60 22.64 -9.11
CA VAL A 473 29.73 23.07 -10.51
C VAL A 473 30.92 24.02 -10.69
N ALA A 474 31.26 24.84 -9.69
CA ALA A 474 32.49 25.63 -9.70
C ALA A 474 33.73 24.72 -9.70
N LEU A 475 33.73 23.67 -8.89
CA LEU A 475 34.84 22.72 -8.76
C LEU A 475 35.00 21.89 -10.04
N ALA A 476 33.90 21.31 -10.52
CA ALA A 476 33.84 20.58 -11.79
C ALA A 476 34.22 21.47 -12.97
N GLY A 477 33.76 22.72 -12.98
CA GLY A 477 34.11 23.73 -13.96
C GLY A 477 35.60 24.11 -13.92
N ARG A 478 36.22 24.21 -12.75
CA ARG A 478 37.68 24.40 -12.62
C ARG A 478 38.47 23.18 -13.10
N ALA A 479 38.00 21.98 -12.79
CA ALA A 479 38.60 20.75 -13.27
C ALA A 479 38.50 20.64 -14.81
N ALA A 480 37.32 20.91 -15.37
CA ALA A 480 37.09 20.95 -16.81
C ALA A 480 37.86 22.07 -17.50
N ALA A 481 38.00 23.26 -16.89
CA ALA A 481 38.82 24.35 -17.40
C ALA A 481 40.31 24.00 -17.49
N ARG A 482 40.76 23.02 -16.68
CA ARG A 482 42.13 22.49 -16.74
C ARG A 482 42.40 21.71 -18.03
N PHE A 483 41.37 21.14 -18.65
CA PHE A 483 41.47 20.35 -19.88
C PHE A 483 40.87 21.05 -21.12
N GLY A 484 39.91 21.97 -20.95
CA GLY A 484 39.13 22.59 -22.03
C GLY A 484 39.45 24.06 -22.35
N GLY A 485 40.49 24.64 -21.73
CA GLY A 485 40.95 26.00 -22.04
C GLY A 485 39.97 27.13 -21.74
N VAL A 486 40.11 28.25 -22.45
CA VAL A 486 39.33 29.51 -22.24
C VAL A 486 37.81 29.32 -22.37
N PRO A 487 37.27 28.53 -23.33
CA PRO A 487 35.82 28.31 -23.43
C PRO A 487 35.24 27.58 -22.22
N ALA A 488 35.94 26.59 -21.68
CA ALA A 488 35.52 25.86 -20.48
C ALA A 488 35.58 26.74 -19.22
N SER A 489 36.59 27.62 -19.12
CA SER A 489 36.69 28.64 -18.07
C SER A 489 35.52 29.63 -18.10
N LEU A 490 35.14 30.11 -19.30
CA LEU A 490 34.01 31.01 -19.49
C LEU A 490 32.67 30.32 -19.17
N ALA A 491 32.49 29.07 -19.58
CA ALA A 491 31.30 28.28 -19.25
C ALA A 491 31.16 28.06 -17.72
N ALA A 492 32.25 27.70 -17.04
CA ALA A 492 32.30 27.54 -15.59
C ALA A 492 32.04 28.87 -14.84
N GLY A 493 32.59 29.98 -15.33
CA GLY A 493 32.34 31.32 -14.79
C GLY A 493 30.88 31.75 -14.93
N ASN A 494 30.20 31.33 -16.00
CA ASN A 494 28.79 31.66 -16.21
C ASN A 494 27.86 30.84 -15.29
N ALA A 495 28.16 29.55 -15.08
CA ALA A 495 27.41 28.66 -14.20
C ALA A 495 27.51 29.05 -12.71
N THR A 496 28.62 29.67 -12.29
CA THR A 496 28.83 30.12 -10.90
C THR A 496 28.21 31.48 -10.59
N ARG A 497 28.00 32.34 -11.60
CA ARG A 497 27.35 33.66 -11.42
C ARG A 497 25.84 33.57 -11.16
N ASN A 498 25.18 32.50 -11.61
CA ASN A 498 23.74 32.31 -11.45
C ASN A 498 23.40 31.01 -10.68
N PRO A 499 23.82 30.87 -9.41
CA PRO A 499 23.70 29.65 -8.63
C PRO A 499 22.29 29.05 -8.57
N ARG A 500 21.25 29.91 -8.57
CA ARG A 500 19.84 29.50 -8.56
C ARG A 500 19.37 28.87 -9.87
N ARG A 501 19.96 29.24 -11.01
CA ARG A 501 19.63 28.66 -12.33
C ARG A 501 20.37 27.36 -12.59
N THR A 502 21.53 27.19 -11.97
CA THR A 502 22.36 25.98 -12.12
C THR A 502 21.82 24.82 -11.26
N ALA A 503 21.10 25.14 -10.18
CA ALA A 503 20.56 24.17 -9.24
C ALA A 503 19.14 23.67 -9.55
N ALA A 504 18.50 24.21 -10.59
CA ALA A 504 17.16 23.86 -11.04
C ALA A 504 17.26 23.29 -12.46
#